data_AF-A0A422QPF8-F1
#
_entry.id   AF-A0A422QPF8-F1
#
_cell.length_a   1.000
_cell.length_b   1.000
_cell.length_c   1.000
_cell.angle_alpha   90.00
_cell.angle_beta   90.00
_cell.angle_gamma   90.00
#
_symmetry.space_group_name_H-M   'P 1'
#
loop_
_entity.id
_entity.type
_entity.pdbx_description
1 polymer ?
#
loop_
_entity_poly.entity_id
_entity_poly.type
_entity_poly.pdbx_seq_one_letter_code
_entity_poly.pdbx_strand_id
1 'polypeptide(L)'
;MALALAPCWALAQSDAPAPDAGPEEALYQEALQSLAEGRKSDASAQMTRLIGMVPQHAGAWLDLALIQCSLGQGDEAERLFASVETRFNPHREILELIAEARDTGCVSWTPASSTAISLTRGVDDNVNQGASNSSFIVEGPDGSVELPLLEEFLPKRDQYTQVSADYVRDITANGTLGFLQFQGRRYDQLRDYDTAALYAGVESPWRFRQWLLRTTGSLGVSGMGGHLYQRQAQAQVRVTPPLPLPPRTQLHLIGAATRNDYANLDAFDSTMFEARVLLSHHTGSFSTNVSAGLLTDRALNNRPGGNRHGNYLSLNLRQPIAWGVTAELAYTRQTWDSATPYSPELLIDQVRAQRTQVMRATLSYQIGKQQSVVLEARAVRNRENISLFQYNNRQLQLSWQWHTP
;
A
#
# COMPACT_ATOMS: atom_id res chain seq x y z
N MET A 1 -36.00 -33.63 -16.63
CA MET A 1 -35.78 -33.06 -17.98
C MET A 1 -34.43 -32.37 -17.94
N ALA A 2 -33.40 -33.05 -18.44
CA ALA A 2 -32.00 -32.64 -18.38
C ALA A 2 -31.70 -31.63 -19.50
N LEU A 3 -30.98 -30.56 -19.17
CA LEU A 3 -30.40 -29.65 -20.16
C LEU A 3 -28.93 -29.44 -19.81
N ALA A 4 -28.11 -29.84 -20.78
CA ALA A 4 -26.70 -30.13 -20.65
C ALA A 4 -25.83 -28.87 -20.63
N LEU A 5 -24.80 -28.93 -19.80
CA LEU A 5 -23.61 -28.09 -19.82
C LEU A 5 -22.77 -28.40 -21.06
N ALA A 6 -22.36 -27.36 -21.78
CA ALA A 6 -21.25 -27.42 -22.72
C ALA A 6 -20.39 -26.15 -22.55
N PRO A 7 -19.18 -26.23 -21.99
CA PRO A 7 -18.20 -25.17 -22.12
C PRO A 7 -17.44 -25.37 -23.44
N CYS A 8 -17.57 -24.41 -24.35
CA CYS A 8 -16.65 -24.27 -25.48
C CYS A 8 -15.31 -23.78 -24.93
N TRP A 9 -14.34 -24.69 -24.81
CA TRP A 9 -12.94 -24.35 -24.64
C TRP A 9 -12.43 -23.86 -26.00
N ALA A 10 -12.28 -22.55 -26.14
CA ALA A 10 -11.57 -21.98 -27.28
C ALA A 10 -10.07 -22.25 -27.10
N LEU A 11 -9.50 -22.83 -28.15
CA LEU A 11 -8.10 -23.26 -28.26
C LEU A 11 -7.15 -22.11 -27.92
N ALA A 12 -6.27 -22.38 -26.95
CA ALA A 12 -5.07 -21.60 -26.72
C ALA A 12 -4.25 -21.56 -28.02
N GLN A 13 -4.13 -20.39 -28.62
CA GLN A 13 -3.05 -20.13 -29.56
C GLN A 13 -1.75 -20.19 -28.75
N SER A 14 -0.91 -21.14 -29.13
CA SER A 14 0.47 -21.25 -28.67
C SER A 14 1.23 -19.99 -29.08
N ASP A 15 1.40 -19.05 -28.16
CA ASP A 15 2.49 -18.09 -28.26
C ASP A 15 3.79 -18.90 -28.20
N ALA A 16 4.45 -18.99 -29.34
CA ALA A 16 5.81 -19.50 -29.40
C ALA A 16 6.68 -18.71 -28.41
N PRO A 17 7.56 -19.36 -27.64
CA PRO A 17 8.46 -18.65 -26.75
C PRO A 17 9.29 -17.65 -27.57
N ALA A 18 9.32 -16.40 -27.12
CA ALA A 18 10.25 -15.40 -27.64
C ALA A 18 11.68 -16.00 -27.61
N PRO A 19 12.51 -15.74 -28.64
CA PRO A 19 13.87 -16.25 -28.64
C PRO A 19 14.58 -15.79 -27.36
N ASP A 20 15.24 -16.73 -26.68
CA ASP A 20 16.06 -16.45 -25.50
C ASP A 20 16.95 -15.24 -25.79
N ALA A 21 16.67 -14.12 -25.12
CA ALA A 21 17.53 -12.95 -25.16
C ALA A 21 18.92 -13.40 -24.70
N GLY A 22 19.95 -13.09 -25.50
CA GLY A 22 21.33 -13.42 -25.14
C GLY A 22 21.66 -12.93 -23.72
N PRO A 23 22.61 -13.56 -23.01
CA PRO A 23 22.97 -13.19 -21.64
C PRO A 23 23.28 -11.69 -21.47
N GLU A 24 23.75 -11.03 -22.53
CA GLU A 24 24.09 -9.62 -22.58
C GLU A 24 22.83 -8.73 -22.64
N GLU A 25 21.86 -9.10 -23.48
CA GLU A 25 20.56 -8.40 -23.59
C GLU A 25 19.76 -8.54 -22.28
N ALA A 26 19.82 -9.72 -21.66
CA ALA A 26 19.22 -9.94 -20.34
C ALA A 26 19.85 -9.03 -19.27
N LEU A 27 21.18 -8.83 -19.29
CA LEU A 27 21.86 -7.92 -18.36
C LEU A 27 21.50 -6.46 -18.61
N TYR A 28 21.34 -6.06 -19.87
CA TYR A 28 20.89 -4.72 -20.23
C TYR A 28 19.47 -4.44 -19.70
N GLN A 29 18.54 -5.38 -19.92
CA GLN A 29 17.18 -5.32 -19.38
C GLN A 29 17.16 -5.23 -17.85
N GLU A 30 18.04 -5.97 -17.15
CA GLU A 30 18.18 -5.92 -15.69
C GLU A 30 18.67 -4.55 -15.20
N ALA A 31 19.57 -3.90 -15.95
CA ALA A 31 20.06 -2.55 -15.67
C ALA A 31 18.94 -1.51 -15.81
N LEU A 32 18.16 -1.59 -16.88
CA LEU A 32 17.01 -0.71 -17.11
C LEU A 32 15.93 -0.89 -16.04
N GLN A 33 15.66 -2.14 -15.62
CA GLN A 33 14.73 -2.42 -14.52
C GLN A 33 15.22 -1.79 -13.21
N SER A 34 16.52 -1.87 -12.93
CA SER A 34 17.11 -1.27 -11.72
C SER A 34 17.00 0.26 -11.74
N LEU A 35 17.15 0.87 -12.92
CA LEU A 35 16.94 2.31 -13.10
C LEU A 35 15.47 2.71 -12.89
N ALA A 36 14.52 1.95 -13.46
CA ALA A 36 13.09 2.17 -13.28
C ALA A 36 12.63 2.04 -11.82
N GLU A 37 13.35 1.24 -11.03
CA GLU A 37 13.11 1.05 -9.60
C GLU A 37 13.88 2.05 -8.71
N GLY A 38 14.55 3.04 -9.31
CA GLY A 38 15.30 4.08 -8.62
C GLY A 38 16.69 3.67 -8.12
N ARG A 39 17.10 2.41 -8.32
CA ARG A 39 18.41 1.89 -7.88
C ARG A 39 19.50 2.19 -8.90
N LYS A 40 19.85 3.47 -8.99
CA LYS A 40 20.85 3.99 -9.93
C LYS A 40 22.24 3.39 -9.72
N SER A 41 22.63 3.10 -8.48
CA SER A 41 23.94 2.47 -8.20
C SER A 41 24.04 1.04 -8.74
N ASP A 42 22.96 0.26 -8.63
CA ASP A 42 22.89 -1.08 -9.19
C ASP A 42 22.93 -1.06 -10.71
N ALA A 43 22.14 -0.16 -11.32
CA ALA A 43 22.11 0.05 -12.76
C ALA A 43 23.49 0.42 -13.29
N SER A 44 24.20 1.35 -12.61
CA SER A 44 25.57 1.72 -12.94
C SER A 44 26.51 0.50 -12.97
N ALA A 45 26.51 -0.32 -11.91
CA ALA A 45 27.37 -1.50 -11.82
C ALA A 45 27.05 -2.58 -12.88
N GLN A 46 25.76 -2.80 -13.17
CA GLN A 46 25.31 -3.73 -14.22
C GLN A 46 25.74 -3.23 -15.60
N MET A 47 25.59 -1.94 -15.88
CA MET A 47 25.96 -1.34 -17.16
C MET A 47 27.49 -1.36 -17.36
N THR A 48 28.28 -1.09 -16.32
CA THR A 48 29.74 -1.25 -16.36
C THR A 48 30.15 -2.69 -16.68
N ARG A 49 29.48 -3.68 -16.08
CA ARG A 49 29.73 -5.10 -16.38
C ARG A 49 29.36 -5.46 -17.83
N LEU A 50 28.22 -4.96 -18.31
CA LEU A 50 27.77 -5.17 -19.69
C LEU A 50 28.79 -4.62 -20.69
N ILE A 51 29.27 -3.40 -20.48
CA ILE A 51 30.32 -2.79 -21.31
C ILE A 51 31.61 -3.62 -21.29
N GLY A 52 31.96 -4.23 -20.16
CA GLY A 52 33.11 -5.13 -20.07
C GLY A 52 32.97 -6.41 -20.91
N MET A 53 31.74 -6.90 -21.13
CA MET A 53 31.46 -8.10 -21.93
C MET A 53 31.23 -7.75 -23.41
N VAL A 54 30.51 -6.66 -23.68
CA VAL A 54 30.20 -6.15 -25.02
C VAL A 54 30.65 -4.70 -25.11
N PRO A 55 31.94 -4.46 -25.37
CA PRO A 55 32.48 -3.10 -25.47
C PRO A 55 31.83 -2.27 -26.57
N GLN A 56 31.22 -2.91 -27.58
CA GLN A 56 30.57 -2.25 -28.70
C GLN A 56 29.10 -1.86 -28.45
N HIS A 57 28.58 -2.08 -27.23
CA HIS A 57 27.18 -1.78 -26.92
C HIS A 57 26.96 -0.28 -26.68
N ALA A 58 26.71 0.49 -27.74
CA ALA A 58 26.56 1.95 -27.66
C ALA A 58 25.51 2.44 -26.64
N GLY A 59 24.34 1.77 -26.57
CA GLY A 59 23.27 2.12 -25.62
C GLY A 59 23.71 2.08 -24.16
N ALA A 60 24.33 0.97 -23.72
CA ALA A 60 24.90 0.81 -22.40
C ALA A 60 25.93 1.91 -22.02
N TRP A 61 26.78 2.35 -22.95
CA TRP A 61 27.71 3.45 -22.68
C TRP A 61 26.99 4.77 -22.44
N LEU A 62 25.99 5.08 -23.28
CA LEU A 62 25.19 6.30 -23.14
C LEU A 62 24.37 6.29 -21.85
N ASP A 63 23.68 5.19 -21.56
CA ASP A 63 22.88 5.05 -20.35
C ASP A 63 23.75 5.12 -19.09
N LEU A 64 24.94 4.48 -19.10
CA LEU A 64 25.88 4.60 -17.98
C LEU A 64 26.31 6.06 -17.79
N ALA A 65 26.61 6.79 -18.87
CA ALA A 65 26.96 8.21 -18.79
C ALA A 65 25.85 9.04 -18.15
N LEU A 66 24.60 8.85 -18.59
CA LEU A 66 23.42 9.52 -18.04
C LEU A 66 23.19 9.15 -16.56
N ILE A 67 23.36 7.88 -16.20
CA ILE A 67 23.27 7.41 -14.81
C ILE A 67 24.31 8.13 -13.93
N GLN A 68 25.59 8.15 -14.36
CA GLN A 68 26.66 8.83 -13.62
C GLN A 68 26.39 10.32 -13.48
N CYS A 69 25.92 10.95 -14.56
CA CYS A 69 25.55 12.34 -14.56
C CYS A 69 24.44 12.62 -13.52
N SER A 70 23.40 11.78 -13.48
CA SER A 70 22.28 11.89 -12.53
C SER A 70 22.64 11.55 -11.07
N LEU A 71 23.79 10.90 -10.84
CA LEU A 71 24.37 10.63 -9.54
C LEU A 71 25.33 11.76 -9.09
N GLY A 72 25.51 12.80 -9.90
CA GLY A 72 26.44 13.91 -9.64
C GLY A 72 27.91 13.60 -9.95
N GLN A 73 28.20 12.49 -10.65
CA GLN A 73 29.55 12.09 -11.05
C GLN A 73 29.90 12.66 -12.42
N GLY A 74 29.95 13.99 -12.52
CA GLY A 74 30.11 14.71 -13.79
C GLY A 74 31.37 14.33 -14.57
N ASP A 75 32.51 14.19 -13.90
CA ASP A 75 33.78 13.84 -14.54
C ASP A 75 33.74 12.46 -15.21
N GLU A 76 33.11 11.48 -14.56
CA GLU A 76 32.97 10.13 -15.12
C GLU A 76 31.93 10.11 -16.25
N ALA A 77 30.83 10.85 -16.09
CA ALA A 77 29.83 11.03 -17.15
C ALA A 77 30.46 11.62 -18.41
N GLU A 78 31.29 12.66 -18.28
CA GLU A 78 31.96 13.29 -19.41
C GLU A 78 32.94 12.34 -20.13
N ARG A 79 33.72 11.57 -19.37
CA ARG A 79 34.58 10.51 -19.93
C ARG A 79 33.78 9.49 -20.75
N LEU A 80 32.60 9.11 -20.27
CA LEU A 80 31.72 8.17 -20.96
C LEU A 80 31.08 8.80 -22.19
N PHE A 81 30.60 10.04 -22.13
CA PHE A 81 30.07 10.77 -23.29
C PHE A 81 31.11 10.92 -24.40
N ALA A 82 32.34 11.33 -24.07
CA ALA A 82 33.43 11.40 -25.03
C ALA A 82 33.75 10.03 -25.67
N SER A 83 33.65 8.94 -24.89
CA SER A 83 33.80 7.58 -25.41
C SER A 83 32.67 7.21 -26.38
N VAL A 84 31.44 7.66 -26.12
CA VAL A 84 30.30 7.43 -27.01
C VAL A 84 30.50 8.12 -28.35
N GLU A 85 30.85 9.40 -28.32
CA GLU A 85 31.06 10.24 -29.51
C GLU A 85 32.18 9.71 -30.41
N THR A 86 33.30 9.30 -29.80
CA THR A 86 34.48 8.86 -30.54
C THR A 86 34.38 7.44 -31.09
N ARG A 87 33.69 6.53 -30.39
CA ARG A 87 33.66 5.10 -30.77
C ARG A 87 32.46 4.69 -31.60
N PHE A 88 31.31 5.36 -31.44
CA PHE A 88 30.05 4.86 -32.01
C PHE A 88 29.47 5.74 -33.11
N ASN A 89 30.07 6.90 -33.40
CA ASN A 89 29.58 7.86 -34.40
C ASN A 89 28.05 8.08 -34.29
N PRO A 90 27.57 8.52 -33.11
CA PRO A 90 26.15 8.61 -32.80
C PRO A 90 25.39 9.53 -33.77
N HIS A 91 24.12 9.21 -34.02
CA HIS A 91 23.23 10.08 -34.80
C HIS A 91 22.98 11.41 -34.08
N ARG A 92 22.53 12.40 -34.84
CA ARG A 92 22.31 13.77 -34.38
C ARG A 92 21.46 13.86 -33.10
N GLU A 93 20.43 13.05 -32.98
CA GLU A 93 19.53 13.01 -31.81
C GLU A 93 20.28 12.68 -30.51
N ILE A 94 21.22 11.74 -30.56
CA ILE A 94 22.04 11.35 -29.41
C ILE A 94 23.09 12.42 -29.10
N LEU A 95 23.67 13.05 -30.13
CA LEU A 95 24.58 14.19 -29.95
C LEU A 95 23.86 15.39 -29.31
N GLU A 96 22.61 15.65 -29.69
CA GLU A 96 21.76 16.68 -29.07
C GLU A 96 21.46 16.34 -27.61
N LEU A 97 21.17 15.08 -27.28
CA LEU A 97 20.99 14.63 -25.88
C LEU A 97 22.27 14.81 -25.04
N ILE A 98 23.43 14.45 -25.57
CA ILE A 98 24.72 14.64 -24.90
C ILE A 98 25.01 16.13 -24.70
N ALA A 99 24.79 16.94 -25.74
CA ALA A 99 24.96 18.39 -25.67
C ALA A 99 24.01 19.01 -24.64
N GLU A 100 22.75 18.60 -24.59
CA GLU A 100 21.78 19.04 -23.58
C GLU A 100 22.22 18.64 -22.16
N ALA A 101 22.70 17.41 -21.97
CA ALA A 101 23.24 16.96 -20.69
C ALA A 101 24.49 17.74 -20.25
N ARG A 102 25.32 18.21 -21.19
CA ARG A 102 26.48 19.07 -20.91
C ARG A 102 26.10 20.52 -20.64
N ASP A 103 25.17 21.10 -21.41
CA ASP A 103 24.70 22.49 -21.26
C ASP A 103 23.94 22.69 -19.96
N THR A 104 23.12 21.70 -19.57
CA THR A 104 22.48 21.68 -18.25
C THR A 104 23.50 21.41 -17.13
N GLY A 105 24.67 20.90 -17.48
CA GLY A 105 25.63 20.27 -16.58
C GLY A 105 25.08 18.97 -16.02
N CYS A 106 25.94 18.13 -15.43
CA CYS A 106 25.44 17.04 -14.60
C CYS A 106 24.77 17.63 -13.36
N VAL A 107 23.48 17.94 -13.53
CA VAL A 107 22.66 18.66 -12.55
C VAL A 107 22.73 17.88 -11.25
N SER A 108 23.07 18.58 -10.16
CA SER A 108 22.92 18.04 -8.82
C SER A 108 21.51 17.48 -8.69
N TRP A 109 21.39 16.19 -8.42
CA TRP A 109 20.11 15.49 -8.29
C TRP A 109 19.05 16.37 -7.62
N THR A 110 17.98 16.68 -8.35
CA THR A 110 16.83 17.42 -7.85
C THR A 110 15.80 16.42 -7.32
N PRO A 111 15.47 16.46 -6.02
CA PRO A 111 14.48 15.56 -5.47
C PRO A 111 13.12 15.73 -6.15
N ALA A 112 12.58 14.67 -6.75
CA ALA A 112 11.19 14.71 -7.21
C ALA A 112 10.26 14.71 -5.98
N SER A 113 9.14 15.43 -6.09
CA SER A 113 8.06 15.36 -5.13
C SER A 113 6.75 15.01 -5.80
N SER A 114 5.77 14.63 -4.98
CA SER A 114 4.39 14.52 -5.37
C SER A 114 3.53 14.79 -4.16
N THR A 115 2.53 15.63 -4.33
CA THR A 115 1.54 15.95 -3.30
C THR A 115 0.15 15.60 -3.81
N ALA A 116 -0.62 14.88 -3.00
CA ALA A 116 -2.04 14.66 -3.22
C ALA A 116 -2.83 15.27 -2.07
N ILE A 117 -3.74 16.19 -2.36
CA ILE A 117 -4.65 16.78 -1.36
C ILE A 117 -6.06 16.33 -1.70
N SER A 118 -6.86 15.98 -0.71
CA SER A 118 -8.28 15.69 -0.91
C SER A 118 -9.17 16.45 0.07
N LEU A 119 -10.28 16.94 -0.44
CA LEU A 119 -11.39 17.46 0.36
C LEU A 119 -12.61 16.57 0.12
N THR A 120 -13.17 16.04 1.20
CA THR A 120 -14.20 15.02 1.16
C THR A 120 -15.41 15.45 1.99
N ARG A 121 -16.60 15.16 1.46
CA ARG A 121 -17.87 15.19 2.21
C ARG A 121 -18.47 13.79 2.19
N GLY A 122 -18.90 13.30 3.35
CA GLY A 122 -19.46 11.96 3.45
C GLY A 122 -20.53 11.82 4.53
N VAL A 123 -21.18 10.66 4.50
CA VAL A 123 -22.15 10.20 5.50
C VAL A 123 -21.69 8.85 6.05
N ASP A 124 -21.91 8.63 7.34
CA ASP A 124 -21.53 7.44 8.09
C ASP A 124 -22.72 7.03 8.96
N ASP A 125 -23.22 5.81 8.83
CA ASP A 125 -24.39 5.33 9.57
C ASP A 125 -24.07 4.78 10.97
N ASN A 126 -22.79 4.62 11.31
CA ASN A 126 -22.36 4.08 12.59
C ASN A 126 -20.99 4.62 13.02
N VAL A 127 -20.95 5.91 13.32
CA VAL A 127 -19.74 6.68 13.71
C VAL A 127 -19.10 6.14 14.97
N ASN A 128 -19.93 5.83 15.98
CA ASN A 128 -19.48 5.32 17.28
C ASN A 128 -19.13 3.83 17.28
N GLN A 129 -19.24 3.14 16.13
CA GLN A 129 -19.12 1.68 16.05
C GLN A 129 -20.05 0.95 17.04
N GLY A 130 -21.24 1.51 17.27
CA GLY A 130 -22.24 0.97 18.17
C GLY A 130 -22.69 -0.43 17.76
N ALA A 131 -23.07 -1.22 18.77
CA ALA A 131 -23.48 -2.60 18.63
C ALA A 131 -24.71 -2.72 17.73
N SER A 132 -24.68 -3.64 16.76
CA SER A 132 -25.84 -3.91 15.91
C SER A 132 -26.95 -4.68 16.62
N ASN A 133 -26.68 -5.24 17.81
CA ASN A 133 -27.68 -5.89 18.65
C ASN A 133 -28.06 -4.93 19.77
N SER A 134 -29.35 -4.86 20.11
CA SER A 134 -29.86 -3.95 21.15
C SER A 134 -29.76 -4.51 22.57
N SER A 135 -29.30 -5.76 22.73
CA SER A 135 -29.18 -6.42 24.03
C SER A 135 -27.95 -7.33 24.10
N PHE A 136 -27.49 -7.53 25.33
CA PHE A 136 -26.43 -8.46 25.69
C PHE A 136 -26.99 -9.52 26.64
N ILE A 137 -26.76 -10.79 26.34
CA ILE A 137 -27.22 -11.90 27.17
C ILE A 137 -26.06 -12.35 28.04
N VAL A 138 -26.25 -12.30 29.35
CA VAL A 138 -25.30 -12.81 30.34
C VAL A 138 -25.78 -14.16 30.83
N GLU A 139 -24.93 -15.17 30.75
CA GLU A 139 -25.19 -16.48 31.34
C GLU A 139 -24.70 -16.48 32.80
N GLY A 140 -25.63 -16.59 33.74
CA GLY A 140 -25.34 -16.68 35.17
C GLY A 140 -25.73 -18.03 35.76
N PRO A 141 -25.41 -18.28 37.05
CA PRO A 141 -25.77 -19.52 37.74
C PRO A 141 -27.28 -19.79 37.78
N ASP A 142 -28.09 -18.72 37.81
CA ASP A 142 -29.56 -18.77 37.94
C ASP A 142 -30.29 -18.71 36.57
N GLY A 143 -29.55 -18.76 35.45
CA GLY A 143 -30.09 -18.68 34.09
C GLY A 143 -29.51 -17.53 33.27
N SER A 144 -30.06 -17.31 32.07
CA SER A 144 -29.66 -16.22 31.18
C SER A 144 -30.45 -14.94 31.50
N VAL A 145 -29.73 -13.82 31.62
CA VAL A 145 -30.31 -12.48 31.83
C VAL A 145 -30.04 -11.64 30.59
N GLU A 146 -31.10 -11.09 30.00
CA GLU A 146 -30.99 -10.15 28.89
C GLU A 146 -30.87 -8.72 29.41
N LEU A 147 -29.75 -8.06 29.08
CA LEU A 147 -29.46 -6.68 29.44
C LEU A 147 -29.64 -5.79 28.19
N PRO A 148 -30.64 -4.90 28.16
CA PRO A 148 -30.78 -3.95 27.07
C PRO A 148 -29.62 -2.95 27.08
N LEU A 149 -29.07 -2.65 25.91
CA LEU A 149 -28.02 -1.64 25.76
C LEU A 149 -28.63 -0.24 25.78
N LEU A 150 -27.93 0.70 26.43
CA LEU A 150 -28.29 2.11 26.37
C LEU A 150 -28.14 2.65 24.94
N GLU A 151 -28.90 3.70 24.62
CA GLU A 151 -28.95 4.26 23.27
C GLU A 151 -27.59 4.76 22.77
N GLU A 152 -26.68 5.11 23.68
CA GLU A 152 -25.30 5.54 23.36
C GLU A 152 -24.41 4.41 22.81
N PHE A 153 -24.73 3.16 23.11
CA PHE A 153 -24.03 1.98 22.59
C PHE A 153 -24.62 1.47 21.27
N LEU A 154 -25.73 2.06 20.80
CA LEU A 154 -26.34 1.73 19.51
C LEU A 154 -25.75 2.59 18.38
N PRO A 155 -25.89 2.18 17.10
CA PRO A 155 -25.29 2.88 15.97
C PRO A 155 -25.76 4.33 15.87
N LYS A 156 -24.80 5.26 15.78
CA LYS A 156 -25.08 6.69 15.59
C LYS A 156 -24.66 7.14 14.20
N ARG A 157 -25.61 7.70 13.47
CA ARG A 157 -25.40 8.25 12.13
C ARG A 157 -24.99 9.72 12.20
N ASP A 158 -24.02 10.11 11.39
CA ASP A 158 -23.68 11.52 11.18
C ASP A 158 -23.08 11.75 9.78
N GLN A 159 -22.89 13.01 9.43
CA GLN A 159 -22.14 13.44 8.25
C GLN A 159 -20.78 13.97 8.69
N TYR A 160 -19.83 14.02 7.76
CA TYR A 160 -18.50 14.53 8.05
C TYR A 160 -17.88 15.24 6.86
N THR A 161 -16.95 16.13 7.19
CA THR A 161 -15.99 16.71 6.26
C THR A 161 -14.62 16.17 6.60
N GLN A 162 -13.87 15.75 5.58
CA GLN A 162 -12.51 15.24 5.75
C GLN A 162 -11.55 15.96 4.82
N VAL A 163 -10.36 16.23 5.32
CA VAL A 163 -9.20 16.69 4.54
C VAL A 163 -8.11 15.62 4.66
N SER A 164 -7.51 15.25 3.55
CA SER A 164 -6.27 14.46 3.57
C SER A 164 -5.19 15.12 2.73
N ALA A 165 -3.93 14.89 3.10
CA ALA A 165 -2.78 15.33 2.35
C ALA A 165 -1.70 14.24 2.41
N ASP A 166 -1.26 13.77 1.25
CA ASP A 166 -0.15 12.83 1.09
C ASP A 166 0.98 13.56 0.36
N TYR A 167 2.16 13.58 0.96
CA TYR A 167 3.37 14.16 0.38
C TYR A 167 4.44 13.08 0.29
N VAL A 168 5.01 12.89 -0.89
CA VAL A 168 6.14 11.97 -1.12
C VAL A 168 7.27 12.76 -1.76
N ARG A 169 8.51 12.49 -1.35
CA ARG A 169 9.70 13.15 -1.90
C ARG A 169 10.89 12.19 -1.93
N ASP A 170 11.69 12.26 -2.99
CA ASP A 170 12.99 11.60 -3.00
C ASP A 170 13.89 12.16 -1.87
N ILE A 171 14.48 11.30 -1.06
CA ILE A 171 15.49 11.65 -0.04
C ILE A 171 16.91 11.42 -0.56
N THR A 172 17.07 10.47 -1.48
CA THR A 172 18.35 10.18 -2.11
C THR A 172 18.20 9.98 -3.60
N ALA A 173 19.29 10.20 -4.35
CA ALA A 173 19.35 9.89 -5.77
C ALA A 173 19.19 8.39 -6.08
N ASN A 174 19.30 7.52 -5.07
CA ASN A 174 19.24 6.06 -5.21
C ASN A 174 17.87 5.47 -4.81
N GLY A 175 16.80 6.27 -4.96
CA GLY A 175 15.42 5.78 -4.87
C GLY A 175 14.86 5.68 -3.45
N THR A 176 15.56 6.18 -2.42
CA THR A 176 14.95 6.33 -1.09
C THR A 176 13.91 7.44 -1.14
N LEU A 177 12.70 7.15 -0.68
CA LEU A 177 11.58 8.08 -0.63
C LEU A 177 11.22 8.39 0.83
N GLY A 178 10.91 9.65 1.11
CA GLY A 178 10.25 10.08 2.32
C GLY A 178 8.78 10.31 2.04
N PHE A 179 7.92 10.04 3.03
CA PHE A 179 6.51 10.35 2.93
C PHE A 179 5.96 10.98 4.21
N LEU A 180 4.92 11.79 4.04
CA LEU A 180 4.12 12.41 5.10
C LEU A 180 2.66 12.26 4.71
N GLN A 181 1.82 11.72 5.60
CA GLN A 181 0.39 11.54 5.37
C GLN A 181 -0.38 12.18 6.51
N PHE A 182 -1.31 13.05 6.17
CA PHE A 182 -2.22 13.70 7.10
C PHE A 182 -3.66 13.34 6.73
N GLN A 183 -4.47 13.05 7.74
CA GLN A 183 -5.91 12.89 7.59
C GLN A 183 -6.62 13.56 8.77
N GLY A 184 -7.54 14.47 8.50
CA GLY A 184 -8.40 15.09 9.50
C GLY A 184 -9.86 14.91 9.11
N ARG A 185 -10.67 14.32 9.97
CA ARG A 185 -12.11 14.12 9.78
C ARG A 185 -12.87 14.78 10.92
N ARG A 186 -13.87 15.57 10.53
CA ARG A 186 -14.71 16.36 11.41
C ARG A 186 -16.17 16.04 11.14
N TYR A 187 -16.85 15.43 12.10
CA TYR A 187 -18.28 15.09 12.07
C TYR A 187 -19.13 16.33 12.31
N ASP A 188 -20.39 16.38 11.86
CA ASP A 188 -21.20 17.59 12.01
C ASP A 188 -21.72 17.78 13.43
N GLN A 189 -22.18 16.69 14.06
CA GLN A 189 -22.81 16.67 15.39
C GLN A 189 -21.96 15.91 16.42
N LEU A 190 -21.44 14.74 16.06
CA LEU A 190 -20.75 13.81 16.97
C LEU A 190 -19.24 14.12 17.10
N ARG A 191 -18.94 15.28 17.68
CA ARG A 191 -17.56 15.84 17.78
C ARG A 191 -16.57 14.99 18.56
N ASP A 192 -17.04 14.19 19.51
CA ASP A 192 -16.20 13.30 20.30
C ASP A 192 -15.51 12.22 19.43
N TYR A 193 -16.02 12.01 18.21
CA TYR A 193 -15.46 11.08 17.22
C TYR A 193 -14.68 11.79 16.10
N ASP A 194 -14.46 13.11 16.20
CA ASP A 194 -13.56 13.82 15.29
C ASP A 194 -12.17 13.16 15.36
N THR A 195 -11.61 12.79 14.21
CA THR A 195 -10.32 12.08 14.14
C THR A 195 -9.27 12.91 13.40
N ALA A 196 -8.03 12.82 13.84
CA ALA A 196 -6.90 13.40 13.14
C ALA A 196 -5.72 12.42 13.22
N ALA A 197 -5.01 12.22 12.13
CA ALA A 197 -3.85 11.36 12.09
C ALA A 197 -2.73 11.97 11.24
N LEU A 198 -1.49 11.76 11.68
CA LEU A 198 -0.28 12.17 11.00
C LEU A 198 0.71 11.01 11.01
N TYR A 199 1.16 10.60 9.84
CA TYR A 199 2.16 9.56 9.64
C TYR A 199 3.33 10.11 8.85
N ALA A 200 4.54 9.76 9.23
CA ALA A 200 5.75 10.09 8.49
C ALA A 200 6.65 8.85 8.41
N GLY A 201 7.36 8.70 7.30
CA GLY A 201 8.24 7.55 7.14
C GLY A 201 9.17 7.65 5.97
N VAL A 202 9.98 6.61 5.82
CA VAL A 202 10.96 6.44 4.75
C VAL A 202 10.84 5.04 4.15
N GLU A 203 10.95 4.95 2.83
CA GLU A 203 11.03 3.69 2.08
C GLU A 203 12.35 3.67 1.30
N SER A 204 13.12 2.59 1.44
CA SER A 204 14.38 2.40 0.72
C SER A 204 14.37 1.09 -0.07
N PRO A 205 14.73 1.12 -1.36
CA PRO A 205 14.96 -0.08 -2.16
C PRO A 205 16.38 -0.63 -1.94
N TRP A 206 16.50 -1.94 -1.93
CA TRP A 206 17.75 -2.69 -1.79
C TRP A 206 17.76 -3.85 -2.78
N ARG A 207 18.95 -4.32 -3.13
CA ARG A 207 19.13 -5.54 -3.91
C ARG A 207 20.12 -6.46 -3.22
N PHE A 208 19.72 -7.72 -3.04
CA PHE A 208 20.60 -8.77 -2.54
C PHE A 208 20.65 -9.91 -3.57
N ARG A 209 21.71 -9.94 -4.37
CA ARG A 209 21.81 -10.81 -5.55
C ARG A 209 20.63 -10.54 -6.50
N GLN A 210 19.81 -11.55 -6.78
CA GLN A 210 18.61 -11.43 -7.63
C GLN A 210 17.35 -11.05 -6.82
N TRP A 211 17.45 -10.88 -5.51
CA TRP A 211 16.32 -10.54 -4.65
C TRP A 211 16.19 -9.03 -4.53
N LEU A 212 14.99 -8.52 -4.80
CA LEU A 212 14.68 -7.10 -4.59
C LEU A 212 14.01 -6.95 -3.22
N LEU A 213 14.53 -6.04 -2.43
CA LEU A 213 14.00 -5.71 -1.11
C LEU A 213 13.54 -4.26 -1.08
N ARG A 214 12.46 -3.99 -0.37
CA ARG A 214 12.09 -2.64 0.06
C ARG A 214 11.85 -2.65 1.54
N THR A 215 12.48 -1.71 2.25
CA THR A 215 12.29 -1.54 3.68
C THR A 215 11.57 -0.23 3.93
N THR A 216 10.51 -0.27 4.73
CA THR A 216 9.73 0.90 5.10
C THR A 216 9.74 1.04 6.61
N GLY A 217 10.08 2.23 7.10
CA GLY A 217 9.98 2.60 8.51
C GLY A 217 9.08 3.81 8.67
N SER A 218 8.11 3.77 9.58
CA SER A 218 7.19 4.88 9.80
C SER A 218 6.83 5.07 11.27
N LEU A 219 6.50 6.32 11.59
CA LEU A 219 5.97 6.76 12.87
C LEU A 219 4.64 7.45 12.62
N GLY A 220 3.71 7.28 13.54
CA GLY A 220 2.37 7.81 13.43
C GLY A 220 1.80 8.26 14.76
N VAL A 221 0.96 9.28 14.71
CA VAL A 221 0.10 9.68 15.82
C VAL A 221 -1.32 9.85 15.33
N SER A 222 -2.29 9.42 16.13
CA SER A 222 -3.70 9.66 15.86
C SER A 222 -4.41 10.16 17.12
N GLY A 223 -5.40 11.01 16.89
CA GLY A 223 -6.27 11.58 17.89
C GLY A 223 -7.74 11.31 17.59
N MET A 224 -8.53 11.32 18.65
CA MET A 224 -9.98 11.15 18.64
C MET A 224 -10.59 12.16 19.63
N GLY A 225 -11.64 12.86 19.22
CA GLY A 225 -12.30 13.88 20.06
C GLY A 225 -11.39 15.04 20.45
N GLY A 226 -10.38 15.35 19.65
CA GLY A 226 -9.38 16.38 19.96
C GLY A 226 -8.30 15.96 20.95
N HIS A 227 -8.31 14.71 21.41
CA HIS A 227 -7.29 14.17 22.32
C HIS A 227 -6.38 13.20 21.60
N LEU A 228 -5.11 13.12 22.03
CA LEU A 228 -4.19 12.07 21.56
C LEU A 228 -4.77 10.71 21.96
N TYR A 229 -4.93 9.83 20.98
CA TYR A 229 -5.51 8.50 21.17
C TYR A 229 -4.44 7.41 21.08
N GLN A 230 -3.60 7.45 20.04
CA GLN A 230 -2.65 6.39 19.75
C GLN A 230 -1.35 6.93 19.14
N ARG A 231 -0.23 6.30 19.48
CA ARG A 231 1.07 6.42 18.83
C ARG A 231 1.41 5.09 18.18
N GLN A 232 2.04 5.15 17.03
CA GLN A 232 2.38 3.97 16.24
C GLN A 232 3.81 4.06 15.71
N ALA A 233 4.53 2.95 15.76
CA ALA A 233 5.79 2.77 15.07
C ALA A 233 5.73 1.48 14.24
N GLN A 234 6.10 1.54 12.97
CA GLN A 234 6.03 0.39 12.07
C GLN A 234 7.34 0.22 11.31
N ALA A 235 7.77 -1.04 11.21
CA ALA A 235 8.83 -1.48 10.33
C ALA A 235 8.28 -2.57 9.40
N GLN A 236 8.51 -2.44 8.10
CA GLN A 236 8.06 -3.39 7.08
C GLN A 236 9.22 -3.73 6.15
N VAL A 237 9.29 -4.99 5.74
CA VAL A 237 10.16 -5.48 4.68
C VAL A 237 9.30 -6.15 3.63
N ARG A 238 9.43 -5.71 2.38
CA ARG A 238 8.84 -6.34 1.19
C ARG A 238 9.96 -6.95 0.37
N VAL A 239 9.81 -8.22 0.04
CA VAL A 239 10.78 -9.01 -0.71
C VAL A 239 10.13 -9.48 -2.00
N THR A 240 10.75 -9.19 -3.15
CA THR A 240 10.36 -9.71 -4.46
C THR A 240 11.36 -10.80 -4.85
N PRO A 241 10.98 -12.09 -4.75
CA PRO A 241 11.85 -13.19 -5.17
C PRO A 241 11.99 -13.22 -6.70
N PRO A 242 13.16 -13.65 -7.23
CA PRO A 242 13.40 -13.79 -8.67
C PRO A 242 12.75 -15.07 -9.21
N LEU A 243 11.43 -15.09 -9.28
CA LEU A 243 10.67 -16.25 -9.78
C LEU A 243 10.29 -16.05 -11.26
N PRO A 244 10.38 -17.09 -12.10
CA PRO A 244 9.93 -17.05 -13.48
C PRO A 244 8.38 -17.12 -13.53
N LEU A 245 7.74 -16.00 -13.20
CA LEU A 245 6.28 -15.86 -13.25
C LEU A 245 5.84 -15.40 -14.65
N PRO A 246 4.56 -15.61 -15.03
CA PRO A 246 4.03 -15.09 -16.28
C PRO A 246 4.26 -13.57 -16.40
N PRO A 247 4.46 -13.04 -17.62
CA PRO A 247 4.67 -11.62 -17.82
C PRO A 247 3.64 -10.78 -17.06
N ARG A 248 4.08 -9.65 -16.49
CA ARG A 248 3.24 -8.70 -15.73
C ARG A 248 2.64 -9.27 -14.42
N THR A 249 3.16 -10.40 -13.96
CA THR A 249 2.84 -10.98 -12.65
C THR A 249 4.04 -10.82 -11.72
N GLN A 250 3.81 -10.30 -10.51
CA GLN A 250 4.83 -10.15 -9.48
C GLN A 250 4.35 -10.74 -8.16
N LEU A 251 5.23 -11.48 -7.51
CA LEU A 251 5.02 -12.00 -6.17
C LEU A 251 5.85 -11.17 -5.20
N HIS A 252 5.27 -10.82 -4.06
CA HIS A 252 5.97 -10.18 -2.95
C HIS A 252 5.69 -10.93 -1.65
N LEU A 253 6.72 -11.07 -0.82
CA LEU A 253 6.62 -11.53 0.56
C LEU A 253 6.79 -10.31 1.47
N ILE A 254 5.89 -10.11 2.41
CA ILE A 254 5.87 -8.94 3.29
C ILE A 254 5.95 -9.42 4.74
N GLY A 255 6.97 -8.95 5.47
CA GLY A 255 7.05 -9.04 6.91
C GLY A 255 6.86 -7.65 7.52
N ALA A 256 6.06 -7.52 8.57
CA ALA A 256 5.91 -6.25 9.28
C ALA A 256 5.85 -6.44 10.80
N ALA A 257 6.36 -5.44 11.52
CA ALA A 257 6.23 -5.31 12.96
C ALA A 257 5.68 -3.90 13.26
N THR A 258 4.61 -3.84 14.06
CA THR A 258 3.93 -2.59 14.40
C THR A 258 3.77 -2.51 15.91
N ARG A 259 4.29 -1.46 16.52
CA ARG A 259 4.09 -1.11 17.93
C ARG A 259 2.96 -0.09 18.03
N ASN A 260 1.99 -0.34 18.90
CA ASN A 260 0.91 0.57 19.20
C ASN A 260 0.93 0.90 20.70
N ASP A 261 0.94 2.20 21.01
CA ASP A 261 0.83 2.71 22.38
C ASP A 261 -0.39 3.65 22.46
N TYR A 262 -1.31 3.39 23.38
CA TYR A 262 -2.52 4.17 23.57
C TYR A 262 -2.36 5.14 24.74
N ALA A 263 -2.77 6.39 24.57
CA ALA A 263 -2.48 7.44 25.56
C ALA A 263 -3.21 7.22 26.90
N ASN A 264 -4.46 6.74 26.85
CA ASN A 264 -5.34 6.58 28.01
C ASN A 264 -5.84 5.13 28.19
N LEU A 265 -5.33 4.19 27.38
CA LEU A 265 -5.78 2.80 27.32
C LEU A 265 -4.55 1.86 27.28
N ASP A 266 -3.62 2.05 28.22
CA ASP A 266 -2.36 1.31 28.32
C ASP A 266 -2.54 -0.21 28.32
N ALA A 267 -3.64 -0.72 28.89
CA ALA A 267 -4.02 -2.13 28.83
C ALA A 267 -4.10 -2.66 27.38
N PHE A 268 -4.29 -1.81 26.38
CA PHE A 268 -4.39 -2.17 24.96
C PHE A 268 -3.08 -2.02 24.19
N ASP A 269 -2.01 -1.52 24.81
CA ASP A 269 -0.71 -1.42 24.17
C ASP A 269 -0.28 -2.80 23.63
N SER A 270 0.21 -2.81 22.40
CA SER A 270 0.51 -4.07 21.73
C SER A 270 1.63 -3.98 20.70
N THR A 271 2.24 -5.14 20.42
CA THR A 271 3.13 -5.33 19.28
C THR A 271 2.54 -6.38 18.35
N MET A 272 2.24 -5.96 17.12
CA MET A 272 1.68 -6.79 16.07
C MET A 272 2.76 -7.20 15.08
N PHE A 273 2.79 -8.47 14.72
CA PHE A 273 3.63 -9.02 13.65
C PHE A 273 2.77 -9.58 12.54
N GLU A 274 3.18 -9.34 11.30
CA GLU A 274 2.49 -9.77 10.11
C GLU A 274 3.45 -10.50 9.17
N ALA A 275 2.97 -11.60 8.60
CA ALA A 275 3.61 -12.28 7.47
C ALA A 275 2.57 -12.43 6.36
N ARG A 276 2.81 -11.78 5.21
CA ARG A 276 1.87 -11.74 4.08
C ARG A 276 2.55 -12.13 2.79
N VAL A 277 1.77 -12.70 1.90
CA VAL A 277 2.07 -12.86 0.48
C VAL A 277 1.20 -11.86 -0.28
N LEU A 278 1.76 -11.22 -1.30
CA LEU A 278 1.06 -10.32 -2.22
C LEU A 278 1.36 -10.76 -3.65
N LEU A 279 0.31 -11.04 -4.42
CA LEU A 279 0.39 -11.32 -5.85
C LEU A 279 -0.23 -10.15 -6.60
N SER A 280 0.53 -9.57 -7.51
CA SER A 280 0.12 -8.46 -8.36
C SER A 280 0.13 -8.92 -9.81
N HIS A 281 -0.96 -8.66 -10.54
CA HIS A 281 -1.09 -9.00 -11.95
C HIS A 281 -1.64 -7.82 -12.73
N HIS A 282 -1.01 -7.48 -13.86
CA HIS A 282 -1.42 -6.38 -14.72
C HIS A 282 -1.69 -6.88 -16.15
N THR A 283 -2.85 -6.56 -16.71
CA THR A 283 -3.24 -6.96 -18.07
C THR A 283 -3.78 -5.75 -18.83
N GLY A 284 -2.93 -5.10 -19.63
CA GLY A 284 -3.31 -3.86 -20.31
C GLY A 284 -3.62 -2.76 -19.29
N SER A 285 -4.86 -2.28 -19.26
CA SER A 285 -5.34 -1.29 -18.30
C SER A 285 -5.82 -1.90 -16.97
N PHE A 286 -6.03 -3.21 -16.92
CA PHE A 286 -6.52 -3.91 -15.73
C PHE A 286 -5.38 -4.22 -14.75
N SER A 287 -5.62 -4.02 -13.45
CA SER A 287 -4.70 -4.42 -12.40
C SER A 287 -5.42 -5.14 -11.27
N THR A 288 -4.82 -6.21 -10.77
CA THR A 288 -5.31 -7.00 -9.65
C THR A 288 -4.20 -7.22 -8.63
N ASN A 289 -4.53 -7.01 -7.36
CA ASN A 289 -3.68 -7.30 -6.23
C ASN A 289 -4.41 -8.23 -5.26
N VAL A 290 -3.80 -9.37 -4.93
CA VAL A 290 -4.30 -10.33 -3.94
C VAL A 290 -3.27 -10.47 -2.84
N SER A 291 -3.65 -10.20 -1.60
CA SER A 291 -2.79 -10.41 -0.43
C SER A 291 -3.43 -11.34 0.57
N ALA A 292 -2.66 -12.29 1.10
CA ALA A 292 -3.09 -13.18 2.16
C ALA A 292 -1.98 -13.29 3.21
N GLY A 293 -2.32 -13.46 4.48
CA GLY A 293 -1.30 -13.61 5.51
C GLY A 293 -1.81 -13.96 6.88
N LEU A 294 -0.85 -14.10 7.78
CA LEU A 294 -1.03 -14.42 9.19
C LEU A 294 -0.62 -13.24 10.04
N LEU A 295 -1.37 -13.03 11.12
CA LEU A 295 -1.22 -11.93 12.05
C LEU A 295 -1.06 -12.50 13.46
N THR A 296 -0.16 -11.93 14.25
CA THR A 296 -0.08 -12.17 15.68
C THR A 296 0.08 -10.83 16.39
N ASP A 297 -0.64 -10.64 17.47
CA ASP A 297 -0.71 -9.39 18.21
C ASP A 297 -0.50 -9.68 19.69
N ARG A 298 0.67 -9.28 20.18
CA ARG A 298 1.10 -9.53 21.56
C ARG A 298 0.71 -8.34 22.42
N ALA A 299 -0.14 -8.60 23.41
CA ALA A 299 -0.45 -7.63 24.45
C ALA A 299 0.78 -7.43 25.33
N LEU A 300 0.99 -6.19 25.78
CA LEU A 300 2.14 -5.82 26.60
C LEU A 300 1.76 -5.63 28.07
N ASN A 301 0.49 -5.29 28.28
CA ASN A 301 -0.14 -5.10 29.58
C ASN A 301 -1.30 -6.11 29.71
N ASN A 302 -2.11 -5.96 30.76
CA ASN A 302 -3.22 -6.85 31.09
C ASN A 302 -4.44 -6.61 30.20
N ARG A 303 -4.29 -6.79 28.89
CA ARG A 303 -5.38 -6.65 27.92
C ARG A 303 -6.44 -7.73 28.14
N PRO A 304 -7.74 -7.39 28.23
CA PRO A 304 -8.84 -8.36 28.15
C PRO A 304 -8.69 -9.27 26.92
N GLY A 305 -8.73 -10.59 27.14
CA GLY A 305 -8.49 -11.61 26.10
C GLY A 305 -7.01 -11.87 25.73
N GLY A 306 -6.08 -11.10 26.29
CA GLY A 306 -4.63 -11.31 26.13
C GLY A 306 -4.13 -11.13 24.70
N ASN A 307 -3.23 -12.04 24.27
CA ASN A 307 -2.68 -12.06 22.91
C ASN A 307 -3.75 -12.45 21.89
N ARG A 308 -3.57 -12.04 20.64
CA ARG A 308 -4.48 -12.41 19.54
C ARG A 308 -3.70 -12.98 18.36
N HIS A 309 -4.32 -13.87 17.63
CA HIS A 309 -3.81 -14.39 16.36
C HIS A 309 -4.90 -14.32 15.30
N GLY A 310 -4.51 -14.22 14.05
CA GLY A 310 -5.46 -13.88 12.99
C GLY A 310 -4.95 -14.22 11.61
N ASN A 311 -5.86 -14.12 10.65
CA ASN A 311 -5.52 -14.13 9.24
C ASN A 311 -6.04 -12.87 8.55
N TYR A 312 -5.43 -12.57 7.43
CA TYR A 312 -5.75 -11.44 6.59
C TYR A 312 -5.90 -11.91 5.15
N LEU A 313 -6.91 -11.39 4.46
CA LEU A 313 -7.12 -11.52 3.03
C LEU A 313 -7.51 -10.16 2.47
N SER A 314 -6.91 -9.77 1.36
CA SER A 314 -7.22 -8.54 0.63
C SER A 314 -7.23 -8.81 -0.86
N LEU A 315 -8.26 -8.31 -1.54
CA LEU A 315 -8.39 -8.29 -2.98
C LEU A 315 -8.60 -6.84 -3.40
N ASN A 316 -7.82 -6.36 -4.37
CA ASN A 316 -8.03 -5.05 -4.99
C ASN A 316 -8.00 -5.22 -6.51
N LEU A 317 -9.10 -4.82 -7.15
CA LEU A 317 -9.29 -4.83 -8.58
C LEU A 317 -9.42 -3.38 -9.04
N ARG A 318 -8.69 -3.01 -10.08
CA ARG A 318 -8.74 -1.67 -10.67
C ARG A 318 -8.80 -1.78 -12.18
N GLN A 319 -9.77 -1.08 -12.76
CA GLN A 319 -10.07 -1.10 -14.18
C GLN A 319 -10.45 0.31 -14.65
N PRO A 320 -9.64 0.93 -15.52
CA PRO A 320 -10.10 2.04 -16.34
C PRO A 320 -11.28 1.59 -17.21
N ILE A 321 -12.38 2.30 -17.09
CA ILE A 321 -13.60 2.09 -17.88
C ILE A 321 -13.78 3.26 -18.87
N ALA A 322 -14.92 3.32 -19.55
CA ALA A 322 -15.20 4.38 -20.52
C ALA A 322 -15.22 5.79 -19.89
N TRP A 323 -15.07 6.81 -20.74
CA TRP A 323 -15.21 8.23 -20.39
C TRP A 323 -14.23 8.75 -19.34
N GLY A 324 -13.02 8.21 -19.27
CA GLY A 324 -12.00 8.69 -18.31
C GLY A 324 -12.32 8.37 -16.86
N VAL A 325 -13.24 7.42 -16.62
CA VAL A 325 -13.54 6.91 -15.28
C VAL A 325 -12.68 5.69 -15.00
N THR A 326 -12.17 5.58 -13.78
CA THR A 326 -11.54 4.36 -13.26
C THR A 326 -12.39 3.79 -12.15
N ALA A 327 -12.72 2.50 -12.26
CA ALA A 327 -13.42 1.76 -11.24
C ALA A 327 -12.44 0.95 -10.41
N GLU A 328 -12.59 0.99 -9.08
CA GLU A 328 -11.84 0.17 -8.15
C GLU A 328 -12.78 -0.58 -7.22
N LEU A 329 -12.50 -1.86 -7.02
CA LEU A 329 -13.20 -2.70 -6.05
C LEU A 329 -12.17 -3.32 -5.11
N ALA A 330 -12.28 -3.02 -3.83
CA ALA A 330 -11.47 -3.61 -2.79
C ALA A 330 -12.32 -4.41 -1.80
N TYR A 331 -11.84 -5.58 -1.42
CA TYR A 331 -12.42 -6.43 -0.39
C TYR A 331 -11.33 -6.87 0.57
N THR A 332 -11.54 -6.66 1.87
CA THR A 332 -10.67 -7.18 2.92
C THR A 332 -11.46 -8.05 3.88
N ARG A 333 -10.80 -9.09 4.38
CA ARG A 333 -11.28 -9.93 5.48
C ARG A 333 -10.14 -10.09 6.48
N GLN A 334 -10.44 -9.82 7.73
CA GLN A 334 -9.52 -10.00 8.84
C GLN A 334 -10.21 -10.80 9.93
N THR A 335 -9.50 -11.76 10.51
CA THR A 335 -9.96 -12.48 11.70
C THR A 335 -9.03 -12.25 12.87
N TRP A 336 -9.58 -12.28 14.08
CA TRP A 336 -8.83 -12.28 15.32
C TRP A 336 -9.45 -13.27 16.29
N ASP A 337 -8.62 -14.11 16.86
CA ASP A 337 -8.96 -15.04 17.91
C ASP A 337 -8.07 -14.74 19.11
N SER A 338 -8.70 -14.51 20.25
CA SER A 338 -8.00 -14.18 21.51
C SER A 338 -7.39 -15.44 22.13
N ALA A 339 -6.36 -15.26 22.97
CA ALA A 339 -5.69 -16.38 23.63
C ALA A 339 -6.42 -16.81 24.91
N THR A 340 -7.09 -15.88 25.58
CA THR A 340 -7.80 -16.13 26.83
C THR A 340 -9.24 -15.62 26.75
N PRO A 341 -10.11 -16.05 27.69
CA PRO A 341 -11.41 -15.42 27.87
C PRO A 341 -11.28 -13.89 28.04
N TYR A 342 -12.28 -13.16 27.53
CA TYR A 342 -12.22 -11.71 27.46
C TYR A 342 -12.20 -11.07 28.85
N SER A 343 -13.20 -11.34 29.69
CA SER A 343 -13.26 -10.84 31.07
C SER A 343 -14.17 -11.72 31.94
N PRO A 344 -13.64 -12.84 32.49
CA PRO A 344 -14.41 -13.73 33.36
C PRO A 344 -14.98 -13.02 34.59
N GLU A 345 -14.23 -12.06 35.13
CA GLU A 345 -14.62 -11.25 36.30
C GLU A 345 -15.87 -10.39 36.04
N LEU A 346 -16.12 -10.05 34.77
CA LEU A 346 -17.29 -9.28 34.32
C LEU A 346 -18.32 -10.17 33.60
N LEU A 347 -18.32 -11.48 33.87
CA LEU A 347 -19.24 -12.46 33.31
C LEU A 347 -19.13 -12.65 31.78
N ILE A 348 -17.99 -12.26 31.18
CA ILE A 348 -17.67 -12.51 29.78
C ILE A 348 -16.58 -13.59 29.71
N ASP A 349 -16.96 -14.82 30.10
CA ASP A 349 -16.08 -15.99 30.06
C ASP A 349 -16.11 -16.66 28.68
N GLN A 350 -15.76 -15.89 27.66
CA GLN A 350 -15.69 -16.36 26.29
C GLN A 350 -14.41 -15.88 25.62
N VAL A 351 -13.76 -16.78 24.88
CA VAL A 351 -12.63 -16.42 24.03
C VAL A 351 -13.15 -15.65 22.82
N ARG A 352 -12.81 -14.36 22.75
CA ARG A 352 -13.31 -13.48 21.69
C ARG A 352 -12.79 -13.90 20.32
N ALA A 353 -13.72 -14.13 19.40
CA ALA A 353 -13.50 -14.44 17.99
C ALA A 353 -14.17 -13.38 17.13
N GLN A 354 -13.37 -12.62 16.40
CA GLN A 354 -13.78 -11.48 15.58
C GLN A 354 -13.52 -11.77 14.11
N ARG A 355 -14.46 -11.38 13.25
CA ARG A 355 -14.32 -11.39 11.79
C ARG A 355 -14.82 -10.09 11.21
N THR A 356 -13.90 -9.28 10.72
CA THR A 356 -14.20 -8.01 10.05
C THR A 356 -14.07 -8.20 8.55
N GLN A 357 -15.09 -7.76 7.81
CA GLN A 357 -15.10 -7.71 6.35
C GLN A 357 -15.33 -6.27 5.92
N VAL A 358 -14.50 -5.77 5.01
CA VAL A 358 -14.67 -4.44 4.42
C VAL A 358 -14.78 -4.59 2.92
N MET A 359 -15.81 -4.00 2.33
CA MET A 359 -15.96 -3.86 0.89
C MET A 359 -15.94 -2.37 0.56
N ARG A 360 -15.17 -1.98 -0.45
CA ARG A 360 -15.01 -0.60 -0.89
C ARG A 360 -15.10 -0.57 -2.41
N ALA A 361 -16.02 0.23 -2.93
CA ALA A 361 -16.19 0.48 -4.35
C ALA A 361 -15.91 1.96 -4.62
N THR A 362 -15.06 2.24 -5.59
CA THR A 362 -14.61 3.60 -5.91
C THR A 362 -14.79 3.86 -7.40
N LEU A 363 -15.33 5.03 -7.74
CA LEU A 363 -15.34 5.56 -9.09
C LEU A 363 -14.57 6.88 -9.09
N SER A 364 -13.48 6.93 -9.85
CA SER A 364 -12.64 8.11 -10.00
C SER A 364 -12.76 8.68 -11.40
N TYR A 365 -13.21 9.91 -11.54
CA TYR A 365 -13.29 10.64 -12.81
C TYR A 365 -12.22 11.73 -12.86
N GLN A 366 -11.37 11.70 -13.89
CA GLN A 366 -10.36 12.74 -14.12
C GLN A 366 -11.01 13.95 -14.79
N ILE A 367 -11.08 15.08 -14.06
CA ILE A 367 -11.64 16.34 -14.58
C ILE A 367 -10.58 17.11 -15.37
N GLY A 368 -9.32 17.03 -14.95
CA GLY A 368 -8.18 17.65 -15.61
C GLY A 368 -6.91 16.84 -15.40
N LYS A 369 -5.76 17.40 -15.77
CA LYS A 369 -4.46 16.70 -15.66
C LYS A 369 -4.04 16.43 -14.21
N GLN A 370 -4.56 17.21 -13.27
CA GLN A 370 -4.14 17.25 -11.87
C GLN A 370 -5.32 17.17 -10.91
N GLN A 371 -6.53 16.88 -11.40
CA GLN A 371 -7.74 16.94 -10.60
C GLN A 371 -8.66 15.77 -10.93
N SER A 372 -9.12 15.11 -9.88
CA SER A 372 -10.08 14.02 -9.99
C SER A 372 -11.23 14.20 -8.99
N VAL A 373 -12.40 13.70 -9.35
CA VAL A 373 -13.52 13.53 -8.43
C VAL A 373 -13.73 12.06 -8.18
N VAL A 374 -13.83 11.70 -6.91
CA VAL A 374 -13.87 10.33 -6.44
C VAL A 374 -15.15 10.09 -5.63
N LEU A 375 -15.99 9.18 -6.10
CA LEU A 375 -17.13 8.67 -5.35
C LEU A 375 -16.72 7.33 -4.73
N GLU A 376 -16.81 7.21 -3.40
CA GLU A 376 -16.50 5.97 -2.69
C GLU A 376 -17.71 5.52 -1.86
N ALA A 377 -18.06 4.24 -2.00
CA ALA A 377 -18.97 3.54 -1.12
C ALA A 377 -18.20 2.47 -0.33
N ARG A 378 -18.35 2.45 0.99
CA ARG A 378 -17.69 1.51 1.89
C ARG A 378 -18.72 0.82 2.77
N ALA A 379 -18.61 -0.50 2.91
CA ALA A 379 -19.40 -1.28 3.84
C ALA A 379 -18.49 -2.12 4.72
N VAL A 380 -18.70 -2.06 6.03
CA VAL A 380 -18.00 -2.82 7.06
C VAL A 380 -19.00 -3.75 7.74
N ARG A 381 -18.63 -5.02 7.87
CA ARG A 381 -19.34 -6.02 8.64
C ARG A 381 -18.39 -6.65 9.64
N ASN A 382 -18.54 -6.32 10.91
CA ASN A 382 -17.77 -6.89 12.01
C ASN A 382 -18.65 -7.90 12.75
N ARG A 383 -18.41 -9.20 12.54
CA ARG A 383 -19.10 -10.26 13.28
C ARG A 383 -18.24 -10.70 14.45
N GLU A 384 -18.86 -10.81 15.61
CA GLU A 384 -18.20 -11.28 16.83
C GLU A 384 -19.10 -12.27 17.57
N ASN A 385 -18.47 -13.17 18.33
CA ASN A 385 -19.20 -14.07 19.23
C ASN A 385 -19.72 -13.36 20.48
N ILE A 386 -19.10 -12.25 20.89
CA ILE A 386 -19.60 -11.37 21.94
C ILE A 386 -20.46 -10.28 21.30
N SER A 387 -21.78 -10.32 21.52
CA SER A 387 -22.75 -9.48 20.79
C SER A 387 -22.55 -7.98 20.98
N LEU A 388 -21.94 -7.57 22.10
CA LEU A 388 -21.59 -6.18 22.44
C LEU A 388 -20.61 -5.55 21.44
N PHE A 389 -19.73 -6.34 20.83
CA PHE A 389 -18.68 -5.85 19.92
C PHE A 389 -19.05 -6.04 18.44
N GLN A 390 -20.20 -6.66 18.14
CA GLN A 390 -20.67 -6.84 16.78
C GLN A 390 -21.24 -5.54 16.24
N TYR A 391 -20.71 -5.04 15.12
CA TYR A 391 -21.22 -3.83 14.47
C TYR A 391 -21.19 -3.93 12.95
N ASN A 392 -22.00 -3.09 12.30
CA ASN A 392 -21.97 -2.85 10.85
C ASN A 392 -21.84 -1.34 10.62
N ASN A 393 -21.20 -0.95 9.54
CA ASN A 393 -21.05 0.45 9.17
C ASN A 393 -21.11 0.58 7.64
N ARG A 394 -21.79 1.60 7.13
CA ARG A 394 -21.86 1.95 5.73
C ARG A 394 -21.56 3.43 5.56
N GLN A 395 -20.69 3.73 4.60
CA GLN A 395 -20.26 5.08 4.29
C GLN A 395 -20.41 5.34 2.80
N LEU A 396 -20.82 6.57 2.48
CA LEU A 396 -20.81 7.09 1.13
C LEU A 396 -20.12 8.46 1.18
N GLN A 397 -19.13 8.68 0.35
CA GLN A 397 -18.37 9.91 0.33
C GLN A 397 -18.04 10.37 -1.09
N LEU A 398 -17.99 11.68 -1.27
CA LEU A 398 -17.54 12.35 -2.48
C LEU A 398 -16.30 13.16 -2.14
N SER A 399 -15.23 12.98 -2.92
CA SER A 399 -13.95 13.66 -2.72
C SER A 399 -13.54 14.38 -3.98
N TRP A 400 -12.99 15.59 -3.82
CA TRP A 400 -12.23 16.27 -4.86
C TRP A 400 -10.75 16.16 -4.49
N GLN A 401 -9.96 15.61 -5.41
CA GLN A 401 -8.53 15.38 -5.22
C GLN A 401 -7.72 16.26 -6.18
N TRP A 402 -6.63 16.80 -5.67
CA TRP A 402 -5.63 17.55 -6.42
C TRP A 402 -4.30 16.84 -6.33
N HIS A 403 -3.63 16.66 -7.47
CA HIS A 403 -2.30 16.06 -7.57
C HIS A 403 -1.34 17.09 -8.14
N THR A 404 -0.28 17.40 -7.40
CA THR A 404 0.80 18.29 -7.87
C THR A 404 2.13 17.55 -7.79
N PRO A 405 3.04 17.76 -8.76
CA PRO A 405 4.44 17.40 -8.58
C PRO A 405 5.08 18.18 -7.42
#